data_AF-A0A2D5XMP4-F1
#
_entry.id   AF-A0A2D5XMP4-F1
#
_cell.length_a   1.000
_cell.length_b   1.000
_cell.length_c   1.000
_cell.angle_alpha   90.00
_cell.angle_beta   90.00
_cell.angle_gamma   90.00
#
_symmetry.space_group_name_H-M   'P 1'
#
loop_
_entity.id
_entity.type
_entity.pdbx_description
1 polymer ?
#
loop_
_entity_poly.entity_id
_entity_poly.type
_entity_poly.pdbx_seq_one_letter_code
_entity_poly.pdbx_strand_id
1 'polypeptide(L)'
;MRTATIIFIVLSCTITIGGLFPCLGWINWIGIPCSSICAILGLIGTTSKDTPETDKGVHLAALILGVCLIGVGAIRCFLGGGVV
;
A
#
# COMPACT_ATOMS: atom_id res chain seq x y z
N MET A 1 -0.28 3.98 16.39
CA MET A 1 0.41 3.71 15.10
C MET A 1 0.00 2.37 14.51
N ARG A 2 0.15 1.25 15.23
CA ARG A 2 -0.20 -0.10 14.76
C ARG A 2 -1.58 -0.22 14.07
N THR A 3 -2.66 0.23 14.71
CA THR A 3 -4.02 0.12 14.14
C THR A 3 -4.16 0.86 12.82
N ALA A 4 -3.60 2.08 12.73
CA ALA A 4 -3.60 2.86 11.49
C ALA A 4 -2.81 2.14 10.39
N THR A 5 -1.66 1.54 10.71
CA THR A 5 -0.87 0.76 9.76
C THR A 5 -1.64 -0.45 9.22
N ILE A 6 -2.35 -1.19 10.09
CA ILE A 6 -3.18 -2.33 9.66
C ILE A 6 -4.32 -1.86 8.75
N ILE A 7 -5.00 -0.76 9.11
CA ILE A 7 -6.06 -0.18 8.26
C ILE A 7 -5.50 0.18 6.89
N PHE A 8 -4.34 0.82 6.82
CA PHE A 8 -3.70 1.18 5.55
C PHE A 8 -3.22 -0.03 4.75
N ILE A 9 -2.76 -1.11 5.40
CA ILE A 9 -2.45 -2.37 4.70
C ILE A 9 -3.72 -2.90 4.01
N VAL A 10 -4.82 -3.01 4.76
CA VAL A 10 -6.08 -3.55 4.24
C VAL A 10 -6.61 -2.66 3.12
N LEU A 11 -6.63 -1.34 3.33
CA LEU A 11 -7.10 -0.37 2.36
C LEU A 11 -6.26 -0.38 1.07
N SER A 12 -4.93 -0.43 1.19
CA SER A 12 -4.03 -0.48 0.03
C SER A 12 -4.22 -1.77 -0.77
N CYS A 13 -4.39 -2.91 -0.09
CA CYS A 13 -4.70 -4.18 -0.74
C CYS A 13 -6.04 -4.14 -1.46
N THR A 14 -7.12 -3.70 -0.81
CA THR A 14 -8.46 -3.71 -1.42
C THR A 14 -8.54 -2.77 -2.62
N ILE A 15 -7.95 -1.58 -2.53
CA ILE A 15 -7.93 -0.61 -3.64
C ILE A 15 -7.10 -1.13 -4.81
N THR A 16 -5.90 -1.68 -4.55
CA THR A 16 -5.03 -2.19 -5.62
C THR A 16 -5.63 -3.43 -6.29
N ILE A 17 -6.21 -4.36 -5.52
CA ILE A 17 -6.91 -5.53 -6.08
C ILE A 17 -8.15 -5.08 -6.86
N GLY A 18 -8.89 -4.10 -6.36
CA GLY A 18 -10.01 -3.48 -7.09
C GLY A 18 -9.55 -2.87 -8.43
N GLY A 19 -8.41 -2.20 -8.45
CA GLY A 19 -7.80 -1.62 -9.65
C GLY A 19 -7.21 -2.63 -10.64
N LEU A 20 -7.11 -3.91 -10.27
CA LEU A 20 -6.75 -4.97 -11.22
C LEU A 20 -7.93 -5.37 -12.12
N PHE A 21 -9.17 -5.08 -11.70
CA PHE A 21 -10.33 -5.33 -12.57
C PHE A 21 -10.23 -4.50 -13.85
N PRO A 22 -10.50 -5.10 -15.03
CA PRO A 22 -10.27 -4.45 -16.31
C PRO A 22 -11.08 -3.16 -16.52
N CYS A 23 -12.20 -3.01 -15.81
CA CYS A 23 -13.13 -1.88 -15.92
C CYS A 23 -12.99 -0.83 -14.80
N LEU A 24 -12.01 -1.01 -13.90
CA LEU A 24 -11.79 -0.14 -12.72
C LEU A 24 -10.34 0.33 -12.66
N GLY A 25 -9.67 0.40 -13.80
CA GLY A 25 -8.26 0.78 -13.89
C GLY A 25 -8.00 2.16 -13.30
N TRP A 26 -8.93 3.10 -13.46
CA TRP A 26 -8.85 4.43 -12.83
C TRP A 26 -8.61 4.38 -11.30
N ILE A 27 -9.04 3.31 -10.61
CA ILE A 27 -8.84 3.12 -9.17
C ILE A 27 -7.34 2.96 -8.84
N ASN A 28 -6.49 2.49 -9.76
CA ASN A 28 -5.04 2.42 -9.52
C ASN A 28 -4.41 3.78 -9.28
N TRP A 29 -4.96 4.86 -9.85
CA TRP A 29 -4.48 6.22 -9.55
C TRP A 29 -4.69 6.61 -8.10
N ILE A 30 -5.67 6.00 -7.42
CA ILE A 30 -5.91 6.17 -5.97
C ILE A 30 -5.13 5.11 -5.17
N GLY A 31 -4.99 3.90 -5.72
CA GLY A 31 -4.25 2.80 -5.10
C GLY A 31 -2.77 3.08 -4.91
N ILE A 32 -2.11 3.70 -5.90
CA ILE A 32 -0.68 4.05 -5.84
C ILE A 32 -0.38 5.03 -4.68
N PRO A 33 -1.06 6.20 -4.55
CA PRO A 33 -0.82 7.11 -3.43
C PRO A 33 -1.22 6.49 -2.08
N CYS A 34 -2.29 5.68 -2.03
CA CYS A 34 -2.68 4.97 -0.81
C CYS A 34 -1.58 3.99 -0.36
N SER A 35 -1.05 3.20 -1.29
CA SER A 35 0.04 2.24 -1.05
C SER A 35 1.36 2.94 -0.68
N SER A 36 1.59 4.15 -1.22
CA SER A 36 2.72 5.01 -0.85
C SER A 36 2.62 5.47 0.60
N ILE A 37 1.44 5.90 1.06
CA ILE A 37 1.20 6.24 2.46
C ILE A 37 1.41 5.02 3.36
N CYS A 38 0.92 3.84 2.95
CA CYS A 38 1.15 2.59 3.67
C CYS A 38 2.64 2.27 3.83
N ALA A 39 3.42 2.39 2.76
CA ALA A 39 4.87 2.18 2.79
C ALA A 39 5.58 3.19 3.71
N ILE A 40 5.21 4.47 3.66
CA ILE A 40 5.78 5.52 4.53
C ILE A 40 5.47 5.23 6.00
N LEU A 41 4.23 4.84 6.34
CA LEU A 41 3.86 4.45 7.70
C LEU A 41 4.60 3.20 8.17
N GLY A 42 4.88 2.26 7.27
CA GLY A 42 5.75 1.11 7.54
C GLY A 42 7.20 1.52 7.83
N LEU A 43 7.75 2.44 7.04
CA LEU A 43 9.11 2.95 7.24
C LEU A 43 9.25 3.71 8.56
N ILE A 44 8.31 4.60 8.87
CA ILE A 44 8.33 5.36 10.13
C ILE A 44 8.20 4.39 11.31
N GLY A 45 7.25 3.45 11.26
CA GLY A 45 7.05 2.51 12.36
C GLY A 45 8.22 1.56 12.59
N THR A 46 8.93 1.15 11.53
CA THR A 46 10.13 0.31 11.66
C THR A 46 11.36 1.06 12.18
N THR A 47 11.48 2.35 11.87
CA THR A 47 12.64 3.18 12.24
C THR A 47 12.44 3.97 13.53
N SER A 48 11.19 4.18 13.98
CA SER A 48 10.87 4.83 15.25
C SER A 48 11.34 4.01 16.45
N LYS A 49 12.04 4.69 17.37
CA LYS A 49 12.53 4.10 18.63
C LYS A 49 11.40 3.84 19.63
N ASP A 50 10.30 4.59 19.53
CA ASP A 50 9.12 4.46 20.40
C ASP A 50 8.19 3.31 19.98
N THR A 51 8.47 2.63 18.87
CA THR A 51 7.64 1.51 18.40
C THR A 51 7.96 0.24 19.19
N PRO A 52 6.96 -0.42 19.81
CA PRO A 52 7.15 -1.70 20.49
C PRO A 52 7.75 -2.73 19.56
N GLU A 53 8.69 -3.55 20.04
CA GLU A 53 9.33 -4.59 19.23
C GLU A 53 8.31 -5.56 18.61
N THR A 54 7.25 -5.88 19.37
CA THR A 54 6.12 -6.71 18.96
C THR A 54 5.37 -6.15 17.73
N ASP A 55 5.40 -4.84 17.52
CA ASP A 55 4.69 -4.17 16.43
C ASP A 55 5.60 -3.92 15.20
N LYS A 56 6.92 -4.04 15.34
CA LYS A 56 7.87 -3.84 14.23
C LYS A 56 7.61 -4.78 13.05
N GLY A 57 7.19 -6.02 13.31
CA GLY A 57 6.84 -6.97 12.27
C GLY A 57 5.66 -6.50 11.39
N VAL A 58 4.66 -5.84 11.99
CA VAL A 58 3.51 -5.28 11.26
C VAL A 58 3.94 -4.10 10.40
N HIS A 59 4.80 -3.24 10.92
CA HIS A 59 5.33 -2.09 10.18
C HIS A 59 6.25 -2.53 9.03
N LEU A 60 7.04 -3.59 9.22
CA LEU A 60 7.86 -4.17 8.17
C LEU A 60 7.00 -4.83 7.08
N ALA A 61 5.93 -5.52 7.46
CA ALA A 61 4.95 -6.04 6.51
C ALA A 61 4.29 -4.91 5.70
N ALA A 62 3.91 -3.79 6.35
CA ALA A 62 3.35 -2.62 5.68
C ALA A 62 4.33 -2.01 4.66
N LEU A 63 5.61 -1.94 5.00
CA LEU A 63 6.65 -1.44 4.11
C LEU A 63 6.76 -2.31 2.86
N ILE A 64 6.94 -3.63 3.04
CA ILE A 64 7.13 -4.58 1.94
C ILE A 64 5.88 -4.63 1.05
N LEU A 65 4.70 -4.79 1.64
CA LEU A 65 3.44 -4.83 0.91
C LEU A 65 3.18 -3.51 0.19
N GLY A 66 3.39 -2.37 0.84
CA GLY A 66 3.21 -1.05 0.23
C GLY A 66 4.07 -0.88 -1.02
N VAL A 67 5.35 -1.24 -0.95
CA VAL A 67 6.27 -1.19 -2.12
C VAL A 67 5.83 -2.14 -3.23
N CYS A 68 5.44 -3.37 -2.90
CA CYS A 68 4.92 -4.31 -3.89
C CYS A 68 3.64 -3.80 -4.58
N LEU A 69 2.69 -3.26 -3.82
CA LEU A 69 1.42 -2.74 -4.35
C LEU A 69 1.63 -1.51 -5.23
N ILE A 70 2.58 -0.62 -4.90
CA ILE A 70 2.99 0.47 -5.79
C ILE A 70 3.50 -0.09 -7.11
N GLY A 71 4.35 -1.11 -7.07
CA GLY A 71 4.87 -1.78 -8.28
C GLY A 71 3.75 -2.36 -9.14
N VAL A 72 2.83 -3.12 -8.53
CA VAL A 72 1.67 -3.71 -9.23
C VAL A 72 0.77 -2.64 -9.83
N GLY A 73 0.43 -1.60 -9.07
CA GLY A 73 -0.39 -0.48 -9.55
C GLY A 73 0.29 0.28 -10.69
N ALA A 74 1.59 0.54 -10.58
CA ALA A 74 2.37 1.22 -11.63
C ALA A 74 2.40 0.39 -12.92
N ILE A 75 2.73 -0.91 -12.83
CA ILE A 75 2.70 -1.82 -13.99
C ILE A 75 1.32 -1.80 -14.64
N ARG A 76 0.26 -1.87 -13.84
CA ARG A 76 -1.12 -1.87 -14.36
C ARG A 76 -1.48 -0.55 -15.05
N CYS A 77 -1.07 0.60 -14.51
CA CYS A 77 -1.22 1.90 -15.15
C CYS A 77 -0.48 1.97 -16.49
N PHE A 78 0.75 1.45 -16.57
CA PHE A 78 1.51 1.37 -17.84
C PHE A 78 0.87 0.44 -18.88
N LEU A 79 0.18 -0.62 -18.44
CA LEU A 79 -0.57 -1.52 -19.32
C LEU A 79 -1.95 -0.96 -19.74
N GLY A 80 -2.15 0.36 -19.67
CA GLY A 80 -3.41 1.02 -20.06
C GLY A 80 -4.52 0.94 -19.03
N GLY A 81 -4.28 0.29 -17.89
CA GLY A 81 -5.23 0.20 -16.77
C GLY A 81 -5.27 1.43 -15.89
N GLY A 82 -4.89 2.60 -16.39
CA GLY A 82 -5.06 3.89 -15.70
C GLY A 82 -6.15 4.77 -16.34
N VAL A 83 -6.76 4.33 -17.44
CA VAL A 83 -7.66 5.16 -18.27
C VAL A 83 -9.08 4.57 -18.37
N VAL A 84 -9.20 3.24 -18.34
CA VAL A 84 -10.48 2.50 -18.35
C VAL A 84 -11.00 2.22 -16.94
#